data_AF-A0A5J6XQZ1-F1
#
_entry.id   AF-A0A5J6XQZ1-F1
#
_cell.length_a   1.000
_cell.length_b   1.000
_cell.length_c   1.000
_cell.angle_alpha   90.00
_cell.angle_beta   90.00
_cell.angle_gamma   90.00
#
_symmetry.space_group_name_H-M   'P 1'
#
loop_
_entity.id
_entity.type
_entity.pdbx_description
1 polymer ?
#
loop_
_entity_poly.entity_id
_entity_poly.type
_entity_poly.pdbx_seq_one_letter_code
_entity_poly.pdbx_strand_id
1 'polypeptide(L)'
;MRKFYKTAFAFLLVTFFIFSTQLTSTKAAINNKPGDIIITRDTSASGITGHIGIYIDSTNILHTSGWKSEPYPRVISESKWHERYEKGSKVVRPNSSTLGQKAANKAKTYFKDKKIPYSLTSGVTNISSTYCSELVWYSYYKAGKSYKAYNSTARVYGIPSRILPYAYTNVANLEYNGFKWVDNKW
;
A
#
# COMPACT_ATOMS: atom_id res chain seq x y z
N MET A 1 59.98 -57.43 36.36
CA MET A 1 60.34 -56.09 35.84
C MET A 1 59.59 -55.83 34.54
N ARG A 2 58.84 -54.71 34.48
CA ARG A 2 58.42 -53.87 33.31
C ARG A 2 58.07 -54.58 31.98
N LYS A 3 56.78 -54.77 31.64
CA LYS A 3 55.88 -53.90 30.82
C LYS A 3 56.46 -53.46 29.47
N PHE A 4 55.76 -53.70 28.35
CA PHE A 4 55.36 -52.69 27.34
C PHE A 4 54.48 -53.33 26.24
N TYR A 5 53.15 -53.29 26.41
CA TYR A 5 52.22 -53.44 25.28
C TYR A 5 51.97 -52.04 24.71
N LYS A 6 52.26 -51.84 23.43
CA LYS A 6 51.98 -50.61 22.69
C LYS A 6 50.51 -50.62 22.25
N THR A 7 49.65 -49.96 23.00
CA THR A 7 48.29 -49.63 22.56
C THR A 7 48.36 -48.38 21.68
N ALA A 8 48.11 -48.55 20.38
CA ALA A 8 47.90 -47.45 19.45
C ALA A 8 46.49 -46.89 19.66
N PHE A 9 46.40 -45.63 20.08
CA PHE A 9 45.15 -44.91 20.26
C PHE A 9 44.76 -44.28 18.91
N ALA A 10 43.82 -44.89 18.19
CA ALA A 10 43.28 -44.31 16.96
C ALA A 10 42.30 -43.18 17.34
N PHE A 11 42.71 -41.93 17.10
CA PHE A 11 41.84 -40.76 17.22
C PHE A 11 40.88 -40.73 16.01
N LEU A 12 39.62 -41.14 16.22
CA LEU A 12 38.55 -40.98 15.24
C LEU A 12 38.00 -39.54 15.34
N LEU A 13 38.45 -38.65 14.46
CA LEU A 13 37.95 -37.29 14.31
C LEU A 13 36.58 -37.34 13.60
N VAL A 14 35.50 -37.34 14.38
CA VAL A 14 34.14 -37.17 13.86
C VAL A 14 33.94 -35.69 13.55
N THR A 15 34.04 -35.32 12.28
CA THR A 15 33.70 -33.98 11.80
C THR A 15 32.18 -33.86 11.70
N PHE A 16 31.56 -33.21 12.68
CA PHE A 16 30.17 -32.78 12.59
C PHE A 16 30.06 -31.62 11.59
N PHE A 17 29.69 -31.93 10.34
CA PHE A 17 29.24 -30.92 9.39
C PHE A 17 27.88 -30.38 9.86
N ILE A 18 27.90 -29.26 10.58
CA ILE A 18 26.68 -28.49 10.86
C ILE A 18 26.29 -27.79 9.56
N PHE A 19 25.39 -28.40 8.80
CA PHE A 19 24.68 -27.73 7.72
C PHE A 19 23.76 -26.68 8.34
N SER A 20 24.23 -25.44 8.44
CA SER A 20 23.42 -24.29 8.80
C SER A 20 22.48 -23.98 7.63
N THR A 21 21.25 -24.49 7.69
CA THR A 21 20.19 -24.03 6.79
C THR A 21 19.91 -22.57 7.13
N GLN A 22 20.36 -21.66 6.26
CA GLN A 22 19.93 -20.28 6.31
C GLN A 22 18.42 -20.26 6.04
N LEU A 23 17.63 -20.12 7.09
CA LEU A 23 16.21 -19.78 7.01
C LEU A 23 16.12 -18.38 6.42
N THR A 24 16.09 -18.28 5.09
CA THR A 24 15.63 -17.06 4.42
C THR A 24 14.17 -16.90 4.80
N SER A 25 13.87 -16.02 5.76
CA SER A 25 12.50 -15.62 6.06
C SER A 25 11.98 -14.85 4.85
N THR A 26 11.39 -15.58 3.90
CA THR A 26 10.64 -14.96 2.80
C THR A 26 9.46 -14.25 3.44
N LYS A 27 9.45 -12.91 3.38
CA LYS A 27 8.29 -12.10 3.76
C LYS A 27 7.07 -12.70 3.06
N ALA A 28 6.09 -13.16 3.84
CA ALA A 28 4.88 -13.75 3.27
C ALA A 28 4.26 -12.75 2.28
N ALA A 29 3.87 -13.24 1.10
CA ALA A 29 3.20 -12.41 0.10
C ALA A 29 1.94 -11.79 0.71
N ILE A 30 1.75 -10.48 0.54
CA ILE A 30 0.58 -9.80 1.07
C ILE A 30 -0.63 -10.26 0.28
N ASN A 31 -1.60 -10.87 0.96
CA ASN A 31 -2.88 -11.21 0.34
C ASN A 31 -3.76 -9.96 0.24
N ASN A 32 -3.49 -9.12 -0.75
CA ASN A 32 -4.23 -7.89 -1.03
C ASN A 32 -5.69 -8.19 -1.40
N LYS A 33 -6.57 -7.27 -1.05
CA LYS A 33 -8.01 -7.40 -1.25
C LYS A 33 -8.57 -6.18 -1.99
N PRO A 34 -9.67 -6.35 -2.74
CA PRO A 34 -10.41 -5.23 -3.31
C PRO A 34 -10.71 -4.17 -2.24
N GLY A 35 -10.31 -2.93 -2.53
CA GLY A 35 -10.47 -1.78 -1.65
C GLY A 35 -9.26 -1.47 -0.78
N ASP A 36 -8.27 -2.35 -0.69
CA ASP A 36 -7.00 -2.01 -0.06
C ASP A 36 -6.40 -0.76 -0.73
N ILE A 37 -5.78 0.08 0.07
CA ILE A 37 -5.18 1.32 -0.38
C ILE A 37 -3.67 1.15 -0.26
N ILE A 38 -2.96 1.28 -1.38
CA ILE A 38 -1.50 1.22 -1.43
C ILE A 38 -0.93 2.63 -1.51
N ILE A 39 0.00 2.94 -0.62
CA ILE A 39 0.65 4.24 -0.50
C ILE A 39 2.15 4.04 -0.70
N THR A 40 2.78 4.80 -1.59
CA THR A 40 4.24 4.90 -1.71
C THR A 40 4.73 6.26 -1.22
N ARG A 41 5.98 6.31 -0.79
CA ARG A 41 6.70 7.57 -0.50
C ARG A 41 7.38 8.17 -1.75
N ASP A 42 7.34 7.49 -2.89
CA ASP A 42 7.68 8.08 -4.18
C ASP A 42 6.65 9.12 -4.62
N THR A 43 7.10 10.16 -5.28
CA THR A 43 6.23 11.22 -5.82
C THR A 43 5.98 10.94 -7.29
N SER A 44 4.71 10.82 -7.67
CA SER A 44 4.29 10.66 -9.05
C SER A 44 4.19 12.00 -9.79
N ALA A 45 3.67 13.07 -9.18
CA ALA A 45 3.57 14.39 -9.83
C ALA A 45 3.74 15.57 -8.85
N SER A 46 4.04 16.75 -9.43
CA SER A 46 4.47 17.96 -8.75
C SER A 46 3.62 18.37 -7.54
N GLY A 47 4.29 18.68 -6.43
CA GLY A 47 3.74 19.43 -5.29
C GLY A 47 3.21 18.60 -4.11
N ILE A 48 3.09 17.28 -4.23
CA ILE A 48 2.66 16.41 -3.11
C ILE A 48 3.63 15.23 -2.96
N THR A 49 4.17 15.07 -1.76
CA THR A 49 5.01 13.90 -1.43
C THR A 49 4.15 12.64 -1.29
N GLY A 50 4.60 11.57 -1.92
CA GLY A 50 3.93 10.27 -1.93
C GLY A 50 2.91 10.13 -3.06
N HIS A 51 2.50 8.88 -3.29
CA HIS A 51 1.49 8.53 -4.29
C HIS A 51 0.63 7.39 -3.76
N ILE A 52 -0.58 7.27 -4.29
CA ILE A 52 -1.58 6.35 -3.75
C ILE A 52 -2.45 5.76 -4.86
N GLY A 53 -2.88 4.52 -4.64
CA GLY A 53 -3.81 3.81 -5.50
C GLY A 53 -4.76 2.93 -4.68
N ILE A 54 -5.77 2.39 -5.35
CA ILE A 54 -6.73 1.46 -4.76
C ILE A 54 -6.64 0.13 -5.50
N TYR A 55 -6.52 -0.97 -4.75
CA TYR A 55 -6.66 -2.32 -5.27
C TYR A 55 -8.10 -2.53 -5.76
N ILE A 56 -8.26 -2.80 -7.06
CA ILE A 56 -9.58 -3.08 -7.66
C ILE A 56 -9.90 -4.58 -7.72
N ASP A 57 -8.87 -5.40 -7.51
CA ASP A 57 -8.87 -6.84 -7.23
C ASP A 57 -7.62 -7.18 -6.39
N SER A 58 -7.19 -8.45 -6.32
CA SER A 58 -6.04 -8.87 -5.50
C SER A 58 -4.67 -8.48 -6.07
N THR A 59 -4.56 -8.10 -7.34
CA THR A 59 -3.25 -7.84 -7.99
C THR A 59 -3.22 -6.59 -8.84
N ASN A 60 -4.37 -5.95 -9.10
CA ASN A 60 -4.47 -4.76 -9.92
C ASN A 60 -4.82 -3.52 -9.10
N ILE A 61 -4.11 -2.44 -9.38
CA ILE A 61 -4.20 -1.15 -8.71
C ILE A 61 -4.69 -0.11 -9.71
N LEU A 62 -5.77 0.59 -9.38
CA LEU A 62 -6.22 1.77 -10.10
C LEU A 62 -5.64 3.02 -9.45
N HIS A 63 -5.01 3.86 -10.25
CA HIS A 63 -4.43 5.13 -9.80
C HIS A 63 -4.43 6.16 -10.94
N THR A 64 -4.07 7.41 -10.62
CA THR A 64 -3.73 8.43 -11.62
C THR A 64 -2.39 9.05 -11.23
N SER A 65 -1.37 8.97 -12.11
CA SER A 65 0.00 9.43 -11.78
C SER A 65 0.19 10.94 -12.00
N GLY A 66 -0.56 11.55 -12.91
CA GLY A 66 -0.34 12.92 -13.33
C GLY A 66 0.89 13.13 -14.22
N TRP A 67 1.50 12.06 -14.72
CA TRP A 67 2.57 12.18 -15.71
C TRP A 67 2.03 12.68 -17.05
N LYS A 68 2.82 13.48 -17.77
CA LYS A 68 2.44 13.97 -19.11
C LYS A 68 2.17 12.82 -20.08
N SER A 69 2.92 11.72 -19.98
CA SER A 69 2.74 10.50 -20.78
C SER A 69 1.59 9.61 -20.29
N GLU A 70 1.00 9.93 -19.13
CA GLU A 70 -0.07 9.17 -18.49
C GLU A 70 -1.12 10.12 -17.89
N PRO A 71 -1.83 10.88 -18.75
CA PRO A 71 -2.67 12.00 -18.30
C PRO A 71 -3.97 11.59 -17.61
N TYR A 72 -4.32 10.30 -17.61
CA TYR A 72 -5.61 9.78 -17.15
C TYR A 72 -5.43 8.62 -16.17
N PRO A 73 -6.45 8.30 -15.35
CA PRO A 73 -6.45 7.10 -14.51
C PRO A 73 -6.15 5.85 -15.32
N ARG A 74 -5.34 4.96 -14.74
CA ARG A 74 -5.00 3.67 -15.33
C ARG A 74 -4.93 2.57 -14.29
N VAL A 75 -5.07 1.35 -14.77
CA VAL A 75 -4.79 0.15 -14.02
C VAL A 75 -3.35 -0.29 -14.28
N ILE A 76 -2.61 -0.63 -13.23
CA ILE A 76 -1.34 -1.34 -13.30
C ILE A 76 -1.37 -2.54 -12.35
N SER A 77 -0.55 -3.56 -12.62
CA SER A 77 -0.37 -4.66 -11.67
C SER A 77 0.45 -4.21 -10.46
N GLU A 78 0.34 -4.93 -9.35
CA GLU A 78 1.16 -4.74 -8.14
C GLU A 78 2.66 -4.81 -8.47
N SER A 79 3.06 -5.77 -9.32
CA SER A 79 4.46 -5.85 -9.79
C SER A 79 4.89 -4.57 -10.53
N LYS A 80 4.04 -4.03 -11.42
CA LYS A 80 4.33 -2.76 -12.10
C LYS A 80 4.29 -1.56 -11.17
N TRP A 81 3.49 -1.59 -10.10
CA TRP A 81 3.53 -0.57 -9.05
C TRP A 81 4.89 -0.56 -8.35
N HIS A 82 5.41 -1.72 -7.94
CA HIS A 82 6.69 -1.81 -7.25
C HIS A 82 7.90 -1.53 -8.15
N GLU A 83 7.83 -1.89 -9.44
CA GLU A 83 8.83 -1.49 -10.44
C GLU A 83 8.88 0.03 -10.61
N ARG A 84 7.71 0.68 -10.53
CA ARG A 84 7.56 2.12 -10.73
C ARG A 84 7.93 2.95 -9.50
N TYR A 85 7.65 2.42 -8.31
CA TYR A 85 7.77 3.13 -7.03
C TYR A 85 8.69 2.35 -6.09
N GLU A 86 9.99 2.45 -6.37
CA GLU A 86 11.07 1.68 -5.75
C GLU A 86 11.35 2.03 -4.29
N LYS A 87 10.91 3.20 -3.80
CA LYS A 87 11.13 3.60 -2.39
C LYS A 87 10.22 2.83 -1.44
N GLY A 88 9.36 1.95 -1.95
CA GLY A 88 8.59 1.03 -1.15
C GLY A 88 7.20 1.56 -0.81
N SER A 89 6.35 0.68 -0.26
CA SER A 89 4.92 0.93 -0.16
C SER A 89 4.30 0.33 1.09
N LYS A 90 3.33 1.06 1.63
CA LYS A 90 2.46 0.62 2.72
C LYS A 90 1.08 0.28 2.19
N VAL A 91 0.37 -0.58 2.91
CA VAL A 91 -1.00 -0.98 2.56
C VAL A 91 -1.90 -0.82 3.77
N VAL A 92 -3.02 -0.12 3.58
CA VAL A 92 -4.12 -0.04 4.56
C VAL A 92 -5.39 -0.67 4.01
N ARG A 93 -6.20 -1.23 4.91
CA ARG A 93 -7.42 -1.98 4.59
C ARG A 93 -8.59 -1.46 5.40
N PRO A 94 -9.79 -1.28 4.80
CA PRO A 94 -10.99 -1.00 5.57
C PRO A 94 -11.34 -2.21 6.45
N ASN A 95 -11.81 -1.96 7.67
CA ASN A 95 -12.22 -3.01 8.59
C ASN A 95 -13.39 -3.86 8.02
N SER A 96 -14.23 -3.24 7.20
CA SER A 96 -15.31 -3.92 6.46
C SER A 96 -14.85 -4.34 5.06
N SER A 97 -14.78 -5.65 4.82
CA SER A 97 -14.53 -6.21 3.49
C SER A 97 -15.59 -5.79 2.46
N THR A 98 -16.87 -5.74 2.87
CA THR A 98 -17.98 -5.26 2.03
C THR A 98 -17.77 -3.82 1.59
N LEU A 99 -17.31 -2.94 2.49
CA LEU A 99 -16.97 -1.56 2.14
C LEU A 99 -15.82 -1.52 1.13
N GLY A 100 -14.75 -2.29 1.35
CA GLY A 100 -13.61 -2.39 0.43
C GLY A 100 -14.04 -2.83 -0.97
N GLN A 101 -14.85 -3.89 -1.06
CA GLN A 101 -15.39 -4.38 -2.33
C GLN A 101 -16.25 -3.33 -3.04
N LYS A 102 -17.10 -2.61 -2.30
CA LYS A 102 -17.89 -1.51 -2.85
C LYS A 102 -16.99 -0.38 -3.36
N ALA A 103 -15.97 0.02 -2.60
CA ALA A 103 -15.03 1.06 -3.00
C ALA A 103 -14.26 0.68 -4.27
N ALA A 104 -13.74 -0.55 -4.37
CA ALA A 104 -13.12 -1.08 -5.58
C ALA A 104 -14.06 -1.05 -6.79
N ASN A 105 -15.33 -1.43 -6.60
CA ASN A 105 -16.33 -1.36 -7.66
C ASN A 105 -16.63 0.08 -8.09
N LYS A 106 -16.72 1.02 -7.15
CA LYS A 106 -16.91 2.44 -7.46
C LYS A 106 -15.67 3.03 -8.16
N ALA A 107 -14.47 2.65 -7.77
CA ALA A 107 -13.24 3.03 -8.45
C ALA A 107 -13.29 2.62 -9.93
N LYS A 108 -13.68 1.36 -10.21
CA LYS A 108 -13.88 0.86 -11.57
C LYS A 108 -14.95 1.67 -12.32
N THR A 109 -16.11 1.91 -11.71
CA THR A 109 -17.21 2.64 -12.35
C THR A 109 -16.83 4.08 -12.74
N TYR A 110 -16.16 4.81 -11.84
CA TYR A 110 -15.94 6.24 -11.98
C TYR A 110 -14.62 6.63 -12.64
N PHE A 111 -13.61 5.76 -12.64
CA PHE A 111 -12.27 6.13 -13.11
C PHE A 111 -11.65 5.16 -14.10
N LYS A 112 -11.95 3.86 -14.05
CA LYS A 112 -11.36 2.90 -14.99
C LYS A 112 -11.78 3.26 -16.42
N ASP A 113 -10.79 3.37 -17.31
CA ASP A 113 -10.95 3.70 -18.72
C ASP A 113 -11.61 5.08 -18.97
N LYS A 114 -11.57 5.98 -17.97
CA LYS A 114 -12.09 7.35 -18.08
C LYS A 114 -10.99 8.36 -18.39
N LYS A 115 -11.27 9.30 -19.29
CA LYS A 115 -10.36 10.41 -19.65
C LYS A 115 -10.49 11.57 -18.66
N ILE A 116 -10.28 11.31 -17.38
CA ILE A 116 -10.30 12.34 -16.32
C ILE A 116 -8.87 12.89 -16.17
N PRO A 117 -8.61 14.15 -16.52
CA PRO A 117 -7.27 14.71 -16.44
C PRO A 117 -6.79 14.82 -15.00
N TYR A 118 -5.48 14.76 -14.80
CA TYR A 118 -4.89 15.02 -13.49
C TYR A 118 -4.93 16.51 -13.12
N SER A 119 -5.41 16.85 -11.93
CA SER A 119 -5.32 18.21 -11.37
C SER A 119 -5.44 18.20 -9.85
N LEU A 120 -4.71 19.11 -9.18
CA LEU A 120 -4.83 19.33 -7.73
C LEU A 120 -5.98 20.31 -7.43
N THR A 121 -7.20 19.82 -7.48
CA THR A 121 -8.40 20.62 -7.20
C THR A 121 -8.61 20.85 -5.70
N SER A 122 -9.49 21.81 -5.39
CA SER A 122 -10.13 21.96 -4.09
C SER A 122 -11.55 21.40 -4.16
N GLY A 123 -11.93 20.57 -3.18
CA GLY A 123 -13.21 19.90 -3.12
C GLY A 123 -13.15 18.51 -3.73
N VAL A 124 -13.31 17.49 -2.88
CA VAL A 124 -13.07 16.06 -3.21
C VAL A 124 -14.24 15.34 -3.91
N THR A 125 -15.28 16.07 -4.33
CA THR A 125 -16.51 15.50 -4.93
C THR A 125 -16.68 15.83 -6.41
N ASN A 126 -15.88 16.74 -6.99
CA ASN A 126 -15.94 17.09 -8.40
C ASN A 126 -14.82 16.38 -9.16
N ILE A 127 -15.18 15.36 -9.94
CA ILE A 127 -14.22 14.52 -10.69
C ILE A 127 -14.03 14.94 -12.16
N SER A 128 -14.34 16.20 -12.51
CA SER A 128 -14.00 16.74 -13.84
C SER A 128 -12.50 16.73 -14.13
N SER A 129 -11.70 16.77 -13.06
CA SER A 129 -10.29 16.40 -12.99
C SER A 129 -10.07 15.70 -11.66
N THR A 130 -8.95 14.98 -11.50
CA THR A 130 -8.68 14.32 -10.22
C THR A 130 -7.20 14.17 -9.91
N TYR A 131 -6.86 13.83 -8.69
CA TYR A 131 -5.51 13.45 -8.28
C TYR A 131 -5.51 12.13 -7.51
N CYS A 132 -4.32 11.60 -7.24
CA CYS A 132 -4.15 10.23 -6.77
C CYS A 132 -4.99 9.89 -5.52
N SER A 133 -4.94 10.74 -4.50
CA SER A 133 -5.68 10.53 -3.25
C SER A 133 -7.17 10.90 -3.32
N GLU A 134 -7.56 11.82 -4.20
CA GLU A 134 -8.98 12.10 -4.43
C GLU A 134 -9.68 10.96 -5.14
N LEU A 135 -9.03 10.30 -6.12
CA LEU A 135 -9.59 9.11 -6.77
C LEU A 135 -9.95 8.04 -5.73
N VAL A 136 -9.06 7.79 -4.77
CA VAL A 136 -9.29 6.83 -3.68
C VAL A 136 -10.40 7.33 -2.74
N TRP A 137 -10.34 8.60 -2.32
CA TRP A 137 -11.36 9.20 -1.46
C TRP A 137 -12.77 9.12 -2.08
N TYR A 138 -12.89 9.51 -3.34
CA TYR A 138 -14.14 9.52 -4.09
C TYR A 138 -14.71 8.11 -4.23
N SER A 139 -13.86 7.12 -4.46
CA SER A 139 -14.26 5.71 -4.54
C SER A 139 -14.91 5.24 -3.24
N TYR A 140 -14.35 5.60 -2.08
CA TYR A 140 -14.93 5.32 -0.77
C TYR A 140 -16.20 6.15 -0.49
N TYR A 141 -16.20 7.42 -0.87
CA TYR A 141 -17.36 8.30 -0.73
C TYR A 141 -18.57 7.74 -1.47
N LYS A 142 -18.41 7.33 -2.73
CA LYS A 142 -19.47 6.69 -3.52
C LYS A 142 -19.82 5.28 -3.05
N ALA A 143 -18.99 4.66 -2.21
CA ALA A 143 -19.28 3.41 -1.51
C ALA A 143 -20.01 3.62 -0.17
N GLY A 144 -20.29 4.87 0.21
CA GLY A 144 -21.00 5.23 1.44
C GLY A 144 -20.07 5.60 2.61
N LYS A 145 -18.78 5.85 2.37
CA LYS A 145 -17.81 6.24 3.40
C LYS A 145 -17.07 7.53 3.04
N SER A 146 -17.45 8.63 3.66
CA SER A 146 -16.69 9.88 3.60
C SER A 146 -15.49 9.79 4.54
N TYR A 147 -14.30 9.60 4.00
CA TYR A 147 -13.07 9.59 4.80
C TYR A 147 -12.82 10.98 5.39
N LYS A 148 -12.60 11.07 6.70
CA LYS A 148 -12.35 12.33 7.42
C LYS A 148 -10.89 12.45 7.84
N ALA A 149 -10.36 13.66 7.86
CA ALA A 149 -9.05 13.95 8.43
C ALA A 149 -9.21 14.88 9.64
N TYR A 150 -8.33 14.72 10.62
CA TYR A 150 -8.29 15.63 11.76
C TYR A 150 -7.83 17.03 11.32
N ASN A 151 -8.63 18.05 11.62
CA ASN A 151 -8.28 19.45 11.45
C ASN A 151 -7.79 19.98 12.81
N SER A 152 -6.50 20.32 12.91
CA SER A 152 -5.90 20.80 14.16
C SER A 152 -6.43 22.16 14.60
N THR A 153 -6.70 23.07 13.65
CA THR A 153 -7.24 24.41 13.92
C THR A 153 -8.65 24.34 14.51
N ALA A 154 -9.53 23.56 13.88
CA ALA A 154 -10.92 23.39 14.32
C ALA A 154 -11.07 22.30 15.39
N ARG A 155 -10.02 21.53 15.67
CA ARG A 155 -9.96 20.41 16.63
C ARG A 155 -11.05 19.34 16.41
N VAL A 156 -11.45 19.12 15.17
CA VAL A 156 -12.52 18.18 14.77
C VAL A 156 -12.13 17.34 13.56
N TYR A 157 -12.77 16.19 13.39
CA TYR A 157 -12.69 15.39 12.16
C TYR A 157 -13.69 15.90 11.13
N GLY A 158 -13.19 16.32 9.97
CA GLY A 158 -14.00 16.85 8.87
C GLY A 158 -13.67 16.20 7.54
N ILE A 159 -14.56 16.39 6.56
CA ILE A 159 -14.22 16.09 5.16
C ILE A 159 -13.17 17.13 4.74
N PRO A 160 -11.96 16.72 4.36
CA PRO A 160 -10.93 17.67 3.97
C PRO A 160 -11.27 18.30 2.62
N SER A 161 -10.97 19.58 2.44
CA SER A 161 -11.06 20.26 1.13
C SER A 161 -10.06 19.67 0.13
N ARG A 162 -8.94 19.13 0.62
CA ARG A 162 -7.94 18.37 -0.12
C ARG A 162 -7.38 17.26 0.76
N ILE A 163 -7.34 16.03 0.26
CA ILE A 163 -6.81 14.89 1.01
C ILE A 163 -5.49 14.45 0.43
N LEU A 164 -4.41 14.49 1.21
CA LEU A 164 -3.07 14.11 0.75
C LEU A 164 -2.84 12.59 0.91
N PRO A 165 -1.92 11.96 0.16
CA PRO A 165 -1.58 10.54 0.32
C PRO A 165 -1.27 10.15 1.76
N TYR A 166 -0.50 10.96 2.49
CA TYR A 166 -0.15 10.68 3.89
C TYR A 166 -1.31 10.87 4.89
N ALA A 167 -2.47 11.41 4.48
CA ALA A 167 -3.66 11.35 5.31
C ALA A 167 -4.06 9.89 5.61
N TYR A 168 -3.75 8.97 4.68
CA TYR A 168 -3.96 7.52 4.79
C TYR A 168 -2.83 6.79 5.53
N THR A 169 -1.83 7.51 6.06
CA THR A 169 -0.78 6.92 6.89
C THR A 169 -0.82 7.39 8.34
N ASN A 170 -1.70 8.34 8.67
CA ASN A 170 -1.90 8.79 10.03
C ASN A 170 -2.79 7.78 10.78
N VAL A 171 -2.26 7.19 11.87
CA VAL A 171 -2.95 6.13 12.64
C VAL A 171 -4.29 6.61 13.18
N ALA A 172 -4.36 7.82 13.74
CA ALA A 172 -5.60 8.36 14.29
C ALA A 172 -6.67 8.55 13.19
N ASN A 173 -6.28 9.03 12.01
CA ASN A 173 -7.19 9.09 10.86
C ASN A 173 -7.66 7.69 10.44
N LEU A 174 -6.76 6.70 10.38
CA LEU A 174 -7.14 5.34 9.99
C LEU A 174 -8.16 4.74 10.97
N GLU A 175 -7.88 4.81 12.27
CA GLU A 175 -8.76 4.29 13.31
C GLU A 175 -10.13 4.99 13.29
N TYR A 176 -10.15 6.33 13.24
CA TYR A 176 -11.39 7.10 13.14
C TYR A 176 -12.24 6.68 11.93
N ASN A 177 -11.59 6.39 10.81
CA ASN A 177 -12.27 5.97 9.59
C ASN A 177 -12.56 4.48 9.52
N GLY A 178 -12.14 3.67 10.50
CA GLY A 178 -12.33 2.23 10.49
C GLY A 178 -11.45 1.52 9.46
N PHE A 179 -10.18 1.91 9.38
CA PHE A 179 -9.13 1.27 8.59
C PHE A 179 -8.03 0.73 9.52
N LYS A 180 -7.25 -0.22 9.00
CA LYS A 180 -6.11 -0.82 9.68
C LYS A 180 -4.94 -1.03 8.73
N TRP A 181 -3.74 -1.14 9.29
CA TRP A 181 -2.56 -1.54 8.54
C TRP A 181 -2.64 -2.99 8.08
N VAL A 182 -2.20 -3.25 6.85
CA VAL A 182 -1.87 -4.58 6.32
C VAL A 182 -0.36 -4.69 6.19
N ASP A 183 0.28 -3.64 5.67
CA ASP A 183 1.73 -3.45 5.70
C ASP A 183 2.03 -2.02 6.09
N ASN A 184 2.85 -1.83 7.13
CA ASN A 184 3.19 -0.53 7.70
C ASN A 184 4.66 -0.14 7.51
N LYS A 185 5.43 -0.92 6.75
CA LYS A 185 6.84 -0.67 6.44
C LYS A 185 6.96 -0.08 5.02
N TRP A 186 7.94 0.80 4.83
CA TRP A 186 8.29 1.28 3.49
C TRP A 186 9.10 0.21 2.78
#